data_AF-A0AAE1F4Z3-F1
#
_entry.id   AF-A0AAE1F4Z3-F1
#
_cell.length_a   1.000
_cell.length_b   1.000
_cell.length_c   1.000
_cell.angle_alpha   90.00
_cell.angle_beta   90.00
_cell.angle_gamma   90.00
#
_symmetry.space_group_name_H-M   'P 1'
#
loop_
_entity.id
_entity.type
_entity.pdbx_description
1 polymer ?
#
loop_
_entity_poly.entity_id
_entity_poly.type
_entity_poly.pdbx_seq_one_letter_code
_entity_poly.pdbx_strand_id
1 'polypeptide(L)'
;YGWSDGSGFDFLAWRDSEPTNGGEKCVEMYASDGKWNDIQCYFIRPFICKTKKMRQQHIITPGMMVGITLAMVVLVVVVLVAGYVYYRRRTRRPPKIDGCYGFDNALYTVDQYTTDEAPEESPVQFYHNNLVDTDI
;
A
#
# COMPACT_ATOMS: atom_id res chain seq x y z
N TYR A 1 41.40 -23.75 -34.78
CA TYR A 1 40.17 -22.95 -34.69
C TYR A 1 40.00 -22.45 -33.27
N GLY A 2 39.38 -21.28 -33.08
CA GLY A 2 39.10 -20.72 -31.76
C GLY A 2 38.05 -19.61 -31.87
N TRP A 3 37.28 -19.40 -30.81
CA TRP A 3 36.30 -18.32 -30.76
C TRP A 3 36.98 -16.96 -30.70
N SER A 4 36.39 -15.96 -31.36
CA SER A 4 36.90 -14.58 -31.37
C SER A 4 36.84 -13.88 -30.01
N ASP A 5 35.99 -14.35 -29.09
CA ASP A 5 35.90 -13.86 -27.70
C ASP A 5 36.89 -14.56 -26.75
N GLY A 6 37.71 -15.48 -27.26
CA GLY A 6 38.68 -16.26 -26.47
C GLY A 6 38.04 -17.28 -25.54
N SER A 7 36.72 -17.52 -25.64
CA SER A 7 36.07 -18.56 -24.86
C SER A 7 36.52 -19.97 -25.26
N GLY A 8 36.39 -20.90 -24.32
CA GLY A 8 36.72 -22.31 -24.53
C GLY A 8 35.89 -22.93 -25.66
N PHE A 9 36.43 -23.99 -26.25
CA PHE A 9 35.81 -24.71 -27.35
C PHE A 9 35.19 -26.01 -26.82
N ASP A 10 33.89 -26.00 -26.55
CA ASP A 10 33.16 -27.11 -25.90
C ASP A 10 31.98 -27.65 -26.74
N PHE A 11 31.62 -26.96 -27.82
CA PHE A 11 30.53 -27.35 -28.72
C PHE A 11 30.95 -27.23 -30.19
N LEU A 12 30.50 -28.19 -31.00
CA LEU A 12 30.74 -28.28 -32.43
C LEU A 12 29.45 -28.66 -33.15
N ALA A 13 29.08 -27.91 -34.18
CA ALA A 13 27.90 -28.19 -35.01
C ALA A 13 28.21 -28.14 -36.50
N TRP A 14 29.33 -28.75 -36.93
CA TRP A 14 29.66 -28.83 -38.35
C TRP A 14 28.56 -29.49 -39.17
N ARG A 15 28.35 -28.99 -40.38
CA ARG A 15 27.55 -29.68 -41.39
C ARG A 15 28.26 -30.95 -41.82
N ASP A 16 27.49 -31.91 -42.30
CA ASP A 16 28.06 -33.15 -42.83
C ASP A 16 29.05 -32.77 -43.94
N SER A 17 30.21 -33.44 -43.96
CA SER A 17 31.38 -33.12 -44.80
C SER A 17 32.18 -31.85 -44.48
N GLU A 18 31.83 -31.11 -43.44
CA GLU A 18 32.62 -29.98 -42.93
C GLU A 18 33.36 -30.31 -41.63
N PRO A 19 34.49 -29.64 -41.32
CA PRO A 19 35.17 -28.67 -42.17
C PRO A 19 36.00 -29.33 -43.29
N THR A 20 36.01 -28.73 -44.49
CA THR A 20 36.79 -29.24 -45.63
C THR A 20 38.27 -28.81 -45.61
N ASN A 21 38.65 -27.90 -44.71
CA ASN A 21 40.03 -27.58 -44.33
C ASN A 21 40.90 -27.03 -45.49
N GLY A 22 40.26 -26.46 -46.53
CA GLY A 22 40.89 -25.97 -47.78
C GLY A 22 41.61 -24.61 -47.68
N GLY A 23 42.04 -24.20 -46.49
CA GLY A 23 42.59 -22.86 -46.23
C GLY A 23 41.54 -21.85 -45.75
N GLU A 24 40.33 -22.31 -45.48
CA GLU A 24 39.21 -21.53 -44.96
C GLU A 24 39.34 -21.36 -43.43
N LYS A 25 39.54 -20.11 -42.99
CA LYS A 25 39.89 -19.78 -41.59
C LYS A 25 38.74 -19.19 -40.78
N CYS A 26 37.61 -18.90 -41.43
CA CYS A 26 36.41 -18.37 -40.79
C CYS A 26 35.28 -19.41 -40.81
N VAL A 27 34.29 -19.22 -39.96
CA VAL A 27 33.14 -20.12 -39.82
C VAL A 27 31.87 -19.32 -40.05
N GLU A 28 30.99 -19.83 -40.89
CA GLU A 28 29.61 -19.34 -41.03
C GLU A 28 28.61 -20.38 -40.54
N MET A 29 27.39 -19.94 -40.26
CA MET A 29 26.29 -20.81 -39.82
C MET A 29 25.11 -20.66 -40.78
N TYR A 30 24.56 -21.79 -41.22
CA TYR A 30 23.33 -21.80 -42.00
C TYR A 30 22.13 -21.58 -41.07
N ALA A 31 21.32 -20.56 -41.37
CA ALA A 31 20.13 -20.24 -40.57
C ALA A 31 19.04 -21.34 -40.64
N SER A 32 19.08 -22.20 -41.66
CA SER A 32 18.08 -23.25 -41.88
C SER A 32 18.18 -24.40 -40.88
N ASP A 33 19.39 -24.79 -40.49
CA ASP A 33 19.65 -25.97 -39.65
C ASP A 33 20.62 -25.68 -38.48
N GLY A 34 21.19 -24.47 -38.42
CA GLY A 34 22.15 -24.07 -37.40
C GLY A 34 23.52 -24.75 -37.55
N LYS A 35 23.76 -25.50 -38.64
CA LYS A 35 25.03 -26.19 -38.86
C LYS A 35 26.08 -25.25 -39.46
N TRP A 36 27.34 -25.57 -39.22
CA TRP A 36 28.49 -24.73 -39.54
C TRP A 36 29.19 -25.16 -40.81
N ASN A 37 29.79 -24.19 -41.49
CA ASN A 37 30.61 -24.35 -42.68
C ASN A 37 31.90 -23.54 -42.50
N ASP A 38 33.06 -24.07 -42.86
CA ASP A 38 34.25 -23.23 -43.00
C ASP A 38 34.16 -22.41 -44.29
N ILE A 39 34.67 -21.18 -44.23
CA ILE A 39 34.61 -20.25 -45.35
C ILE A 39 35.81 -19.31 -45.34
N GLN A 40 36.21 -18.84 -46.51
CA GLN A 40 37.24 -17.80 -46.65
C GLN A 40 36.78 -16.48 -46.01
N CYS A 41 37.62 -15.92 -45.15
CA CYS A 41 37.26 -14.76 -44.31
C CYS A 41 36.95 -13.46 -45.05
N TYR A 42 37.31 -13.34 -46.33
CA TYR A 42 37.08 -12.11 -47.11
C TYR A 42 35.67 -12.03 -47.70
N PHE A 43 34.86 -13.09 -47.60
CA PHE A 43 33.47 -13.05 -48.02
C PHE A 43 32.64 -12.16 -47.09
N ILE A 44 31.88 -11.24 -47.68
CA ILE A 44 30.94 -10.38 -46.93
C ILE A 44 29.72 -11.23 -46.56
N ARG A 45 29.41 -11.28 -45.26
CA ARG A 45 28.29 -12.04 -44.68
C ARG A 45 27.64 -11.25 -43.55
N PRO A 46 26.33 -11.44 -43.28
CA PRO A 46 25.74 -11.02 -42.02
C PRO A 46 26.39 -11.76 -40.84
N PHE A 47 26.38 -11.15 -39.66
CA PHE A 47 27.05 -11.69 -38.47
C PHE A 47 26.18 -11.56 -37.21
N ILE A 48 26.53 -12.35 -36.18
CA ILE A 48 25.84 -12.37 -34.89
C ILE A 48 26.77 -11.79 -33.82
N CYS A 49 26.26 -10.85 -33.03
CA CYS A 49 26.97 -10.30 -31.87
C CYS A 49 26.56 -11.02 -30.59
N LYS A 50 27.52 -11.19 -29.67
CA LYS A 50 27.31 -11.72 -28.32
C LYS A 50 27.87 -10.72 -27.31
N THR A 51 27.07 -10.34 -26.32
CA THR A 51 27.53 -9.52 -25.18
C THR A 51 27.07 -10.15 -23.88
N LYS A 52 27.79 -9.89 -22.78
CA LYS A 52 27.36 -10.33 -21.46
C LYS A 52 26.05 -9.62 -21.12
N LYS A 53 25.05 -10.37 -20.68
CA LYS A 53 23.84 -9.77 -20.11
C LYS A 53 24.28 -8.95 -18.89
N MET A 54 24.08 -7.64 -18.95
CA MET A 54 24.20 -6.80 -17.77
C MET A 54 23.16 -7.31 -16.78
N ARG A 55 23.61 -7.87 -15.67
CA ARG A 55 22.72 -8.13 -14.56
C ARG A 55 22.21 -6.75 -14.17
N GLN A 56 20.93 -6.48 -14.38
CA GLN A 56 20.32 -5.39 -13.64
C GLN A 56 20.46 -5.80 -12.18
N GLN A 57 21.53 -5.33 -11.53
CA GLN A 57 21.50 -5.19 -10.10
C GLN A 57 20.29 -4.31 -9.88
N HIS A 58 19.25 -4.93 -9.35
CA HIS A 58 18.02 -4.29 -8.99
C HIS A 58 18.40 -2.94 -8.36
N ILE A 59 17.90 -1.83 -8.91
CA ILE A 59 18.05 -0.48 -8.35
C ILE A 59 17.18 -0.39 -7.08
N ILE A 60 17.19 -1.45 -6.27
CA ILE A 60 16.64 -1.56 -4.95
C ILE A 60 17.86 -1.73 -4.07
N THR A 61 18.46 -0.59 -3.74
CA THR A 61 19.46 -0.56 -2.67
C THR A 61 18.74 -0.89 -1.36
N PRO A 62 19.43 -1.55 -0.40
CA PRO A 62 18.85 -1.80 0.92
C PRO A 62 18.28 -0.54 1.59
N GLY A 63 18.90 0.62 1.35
CA GLY A 63 18.41 1.92 1.82
C GLY A 63 17.04 2.32 1.27
N MET A 64 16.73 1.99 0.01
CA MET A 64 15.43 2.27 -0.59
C MET A 64 14.32 1.44 0.06
N MET A 65 14.59 0.16 0.37
CA MET A 65 13.63 -0.71 1.06
C MET A 65 13.36 -0.24 2.48
N VAL A 66 14.39 0.20 3.21
CA VAL A 66 14.23 0.76 4.56
C VAL A 66 13.43 2.07 4.52
N GLY A 67 13.70 2.95 3.56
CA GLY A 67 12.96 4.21 3.42
C GLY A 67 11.46 4.00 3.18
N ILE A 68 11.10 3.10 2.24
CA ILE A 68 9.70 2.81 1.91
C ILE A 68 8.99 2.15 3.09
N THR A 69 9.64 1.19 3.77
CA THR A 69 9.03 0.51 4.92
C THR A 69 8.77 1.48 6.08
N LEU A 70 9.72 2.37 6.39
CA LEU A 70 9.52 3.40 7.42
C LEU A 70 8.39 4.36 7.04
N ALA A 71 8.34 4.83 5.79
CA ALA A 71 7.27 5.72 5.34
C ALA A 71 5.88 5.09 5.45
N MET A 72 5.73 3.82 5.08
CA MET A 72 4.46 3.10 5.18
C MET A 72 4.03 2.88 6.63
N VAL A 73 4.96 2.52 7.53
CA VAL A 73 4.67 2.38 8.96
C VAL A 73 4.21 3.71 9.56
N VAL A 74 4.89 4.81 9.24
CA VAL A 74 4.52 6.15 9.70
C VAL A 74 3.12 6.53 9.19
N LEU A 75 2.80 6.27 7.92
CA LEU A 75 1.47 6.54 7.35
C LEU A 75 0.37 5.77 8.08
N VAL A 76 0.58 4.46 8.33
CA VAL A 76 -0.39 3.64 9.06
C VAL A 76 -0.61 4.16 10.48
N VAL A 77 0.47 4.51 11.20
CA VAL A 77 0.36 5.08 12.55
C VAL A 77 -0.40 6.41 12.54
N VAL A 78 -0.14 7.29 11.58
CA VAL A 78 -0.86 8.57 11.43
C VAL A 78 -2.35 8.34 11.19
N VAL A 79 -2.71 7.39 10.32
CA VAL A 79 -4.11 7.04 10.05
C VAL A 79 -4.80 6.47 11.29
N LEU A 80 -4.14 5.58 12.03
CA LEU A 80 -4.68 5.01 13.27
C LEU A 80 -4.88 6.08 14.35
N VAL A 81 -3.91 6.98 14.53
CA VAL A 81 -4.01 8.09 15.49
C VAL A 81 -5.13 9.05 15.10
N ALA A 82 -5.21 9.43 13.82
CA ALA A 82 -6.29 10.29 13.31
C ALA A 82 -7.66 9.63 13.49
N GLY A 83 -7.77 8.35 13.15
CA GLY A 83 -8.98 7.54 13.35
C GLY A 83 -9.38 7.44 14.81
N TYR A 84 -8.43 7.20 15.71
CA TYR A 84 -8.66 7.17 17.15
C TYR A 84 -9.11 8.53 17.71
N VAL A 85 -8.45 9.61 17.29
CA VAL A 85 -8.83 10.99 17.67
C VAL A 85 -10.23 11.31 17.15
N TYR A 86 -10.56 10.94 15.92
CA TYR A 86 -11.90 11.11 15.35
C TYR A 86 -12.94 10.33 16.14
N TYR A 87 -12.69 9.05 16.42
CA TYR A 87 -13.56 8.19 17.23
C TYR A 87 -13.79 8.76 18.64
N ARG A 88 -12.72 9.19 19.30
CA ARG A 88 -12.78 9.80 20.65
C ARG A 88 -13.50 11.14 20.64
N ARG A 89 -13.31 11.98 19.61
CA ARG A 89 -14.04 13.25 19.47
C ARG A 89 -15.53 13.02 19.22
N ARG A 90 -15.88 11.99 18.45
CA ARG A 90 -17.27 11.63 18.17
C ARG A 90 -17.98 11.06 19.39
N THR A 91 -17.32 10.21 20.17
CA THR A 91 -17.89 9.65 21.41
C THR A 91 -17.97 10.67 22.55
N ARG A 92 -17.09 11.69 22.57
CA ARG A 92 -17.17 12.82 23.51
C ARG A 92 -18.21 13.88 23.16
N ARG A 93 -18.70 13.90 21.93
CA ARG A 93 -19.87 14.70 21.56
C ARG A 93 -21.08 13.79 21.72
N PRO A 94 -21.82 13.85 22.86
CA PRO A 94 -23.11 13.17 22.91
C PRO A 94 -23.93 13.65 21.70
N PRO A 95 -24.67 12.77 21.01
CA PRO A 95 -25.58 13.21 19.96
C PRO A 95 -26.47 14.31 20.56
N LYS A 96 -26.47 15.51 19.97
CA LYS A 96 -27.53 16.47 20.25
C LYS A 96 -28.80 15.82 19.72
N ILE A 97 -29.62 15.33 20.62
CA ILE A 97 -30.97 14.88 20.31
C ILE A 97 -31.75 16.16 20.04
N ASP A 98 -31.81 16.55 18.77
CA ASP A 98 -32.71 17.61 18.32
C ASP A 98 -34.12 16.99 18.24
N GLY A 99 -34.94 17.28 19.25
CA GLY A 99 -36.37 16.96 19.26
C GLY A 99 -36.80 16.03 20.40
N CYS A 100 -37.68 16.54 21.25
CA CYS A 100 -38.37 15.79 22.29
C CYS A 100 -39.32 14.73 21.71
N TYR A 101 -39.75 13.83 22.61
CA TYR A 101 -40.82 12.81 22.55
C TYR A 101 -40.36 11.36 22.43
N GLY A 102 -39.91 10.82 23.56
CA GLY A 102 -39.87 9.38 23.87
C GLY A 102 -39.83 9.22 25.39
N PHE A 103 -40.94 8.76 25.98
CA PHE A 103 -41.10 8.61 27.43
C PHE A 103 -40.28 7.42 27.94
N ASP A 104 -39.04 7.63 28.36
CA ASP A 104 -38.32 6.72 29.26
C ASP A 104 -37.87 7.50 30.51
N ASN A 105 -38.45 7.14 31.66
CA ASN A 105 -38.20 7.76 32.95
C ASN A 105 -36.79 7.43 33.46
N ALA A 106 -35.87 8.39 33.38
CA ALA A 106 -34.57 8.35 34.05
C ALA A 106 -34.68 8.59 35.58
N LEU A 107 -35.63 7.91 36.24
CA LEU A 107 -35.97 8.04 37.66
C LEU A 107 -34.95 7.40 38.62
N TYR A 108 -33.74 7.01 38.17
CA TYR A 108 -32.76 6.33 39.03
C TYR A 108 -31.28 6.72 38.86
N THR A 109 -30.95 7.81 38.17
CA THR A 109 -29.63 8.42 38.44
C THR A 109 -29.81 9.42 39.57
N VAL A 110 -29.59 8.92 40.78
CA VAL A 110 -29.38 9.72 41.99
C VAL A 110 -28.28 10.73 41.70
N ASP A 111 -28.67 11.98 41.44
CA ASP A 111 -27.74 13.08 41.36
C ASP A 111 -27.33 13.41 42.81
N GLN A 112 -26.26 12.76 43.27
CA GLN A 112 -25.53 13.19 44.46
C GLN A 112 -24.77 14.49 44.13
N TYR A 113 -25.50 15.58 43.94
CA TYR A 113 -25.00 16.90 44.30
C TYR A 113 -25.37 17.14 45.76
N THR A 114 -24.62 16.51 46.65
CA THR A 114 -24.59 16.90 48.05
C THR A 114 -24.00 18.30 48.18
N THR A 115 -24.67 19.08 49.04
CA THR A 115 -24.20 20.23 49.82
C THR A 115 -23.81 21.47 49.02
N ASP A 116 -24.74 22.40 48.85
CA ASP A 116 -24.95 23.52 49.78
C ASP A 116 -26.12 24.40 49.29
N GLU A 117 -26.78 25.08 50.23
CA GLU A 117 -27.87 26.07 50.07
C GLU A 117 -29.33 25.57 50.16
N ALA A 118 -29.95 25.95 51.28
CA ALA A 118 -31.39 26.01 51.54
C ALA A 118 -31.74 27.46 51.95
N PRO A 119 -33.02 27.84 52.03
CA PRO A 119 -34.00 27.90 50.95
C PRO A 119 -34.54 29.35 50.76
N GLU A 120 -35.23 29.57 49.65
CA GLU A 120 -35.94 30.80 49.29
C GLU A 120 -37.17 31.04 50.19
N GLU A 121 -37.45 32.30 50.59
CA GLU A 121 -38.82 32.79 50.74
C GLU A 121 -38.88 34.34 50.77
N SER A 122 -39.73 34.92 49.92
CA SER A 122 -40.14 36.33 49.95
C SER A 122 -41.62 36.43 50.41
N PRO A 123 -42.05 37.51 51.09
CA PRO A 123 -43.27 37.47 51.89
C PRO A 123 -44.55 37.82 51.11
N VAL A 124 -45.52 36.89 51.21
CA VAL A 124 -46.95 37.04 51.56
C VAL A 124 -47.70 38.29 51.07
N GLN A 125 -48.82 38.09 50.34
CA GLN A 125 -50.09 38.76 50.64
C GLN A 125 -51.34 37.92 50.30
N PHE A 126 -52.28 37.94 51.25
CA PHE A 126 -53.61 37.34 51.29
C PHE A 126 -54.66 38.14 50.48
N TYR A 127 -55.91 37.63 50.50
CA TYR A 127 -57.21 38.09 49.94
C TYR A 127 -57.61 37.29 48.67
N HIS A 128 -58.80 36.69 48.54
CA HIS A 128 -60.07 36.74 49.28
C HIS A 128 -60.91 35.51 48.86
N ASN A 129 -61.64 34.89 49.79
CA ASN A 129 -62.60 33.83 49.50
C ASN A 129 -63.85 34.40 48.81
N ASN A 130 -64.36 33.71 47.80
CA ASN A 130 -65.79 33.61 47.48
C ASN A 130 -66.01 32.46 46.48
N LEU A 131 -66.52 31.33 46.98
CA LEU A 131 -67.25 30.36 46.16
C LEU A 131 -68.63 30.21 46.81
N VAL A 132 -69.64 30.75 46.13
CA VAL A 132 -71.04 30.36 46.30
C VAL A 132 -71.42 29.66 45.01
N ASP A 133 -71.74 28.37 45.11
CA ASP A 133 -72.96 27.72 44.61
C ASP A 133 -72.76 26.20 44.71
N THR A 134 -73.46 25.53 45.63
CA THR A 134 -74.75 24.82 45.41
C THR A 134 -74.64 23.73 44.33
N ASP A 135 -74.66 22.45 44.73
CA ASP A 135 -75.86 21.60 44.66
C ASP A 135 -75.56 20.10 44.78
N ILE A 136 -76.39 19.46 45.63
CA ILE A 136 -76.78 18.04 45.77
C ILE A 136 -75.78 17.06 46.41
#